data_AF-A0A957E810-F1
#
_entry.id   AF-A0A957E810-F1
#
_cell.length_a   1.000
_cell.length_b   1.000
_cell.length_c   1.000
_cell.angle_alpha   90.00
_cell.angle_beta   90.00
_cell.angle_gamma   90.00
#
_symmetry.space_group_name_H-M   'P 1'
#
loop_
_entity.id
_entity.type
_entity.pdbx_description
1 polymer ?
#
loop_
_entity_poly.entity_id
_entity_poly.type
_entity_poly.pdbx_seq_one_letter_code
_entity_poly.pdbx_strand_id
1 'polypeptide(L)'
;MIGDDNIRYYGSHLQTVAEAINVGDKVTAGHVLGTVGNSGNARGLDCHVHFGISQPTEPGDWIIRRGQLNPYPYLQAWERGENLTPVLQN
;
A
#
# COMPACT_ATOMS: atom_id res chain seq x y z
N MET A 1 -3.60 2.35 4.20
CA MET A 1 -3.39 2.01 5.63
C MET A 1 -2.38 2.99 6.20
N ILE A 2 -2.50 3.34 7.48
CA ILE A 2 -1.50 4.15 8.21
C ILE A 2 -0.86 3.22 9.23
N GLY A 3 0.46 3.10 9.19
CA GLY A 3 1.23 2.32 10.16
C GLY A 3 1.42 3.08 11.47
N ASP A 4 1.85 2.36 12.50
CA ASP A 4 2.20 2.95 13.80
C ASP A 4 3.45 3.84 13.73
N ASP A 5 4.19 3.75 12.63
CA ASP A 5 5.28 4.63 12.19
C ASP A 5 4.79 5.95 11.55
N ASN A 6 3.47 6.16 11.49
CA ASN A 6 2.82 7.27 10.80
C ASN A 6 3.11 7.32 9.29
N ILE A 7 3.46 6.19 8.68
CA ILE A 7 3.65 6.05 7.23
C ILE A 7 2.37 5.49 6.60
N ARG A 8 1.99 6.02 5.44
CA ARG A 8 0.89 5.49 4.63
C ARG A 8 1.40 4.44 3.65
N TYR A 9 0.80 3.25 3.73
CA TYR A 9 0.93 2.16 2.78
C TYR A 9 -0.33 2.09 1.91
N TYR A 10 -0.17 2.18 0.59
CA TYR A 10 -1.24 2.23 -0.39
C TYR A 10 -1.13 1.06 -1.35
N GLY A 11 -2.23 0.32 -1.52
CA GLY A 11 -2.38 -0.72 -2.54
C GLY A 11 -3.63 -0.44 -3.38
N SER A 12 -3.52 -0.54 -4.70
CA SER A 12 -4.66 -0.37 -5.63
C SER A 12 -4.70 -1.41 -6.73
N HIS A 13 -5.72 -1.30 -7.59
CA HIS A 13 -6.06 -2.24 -8.66
C HIS A 13 -6.60 -3.59 -8.18
N LEU A 14 -6.93 -3.72 -6.89
CA LEU A 14 -7.48 -4.93 -6.32
C LEU A 14 -8.76 -5.38 -7.04
N GLN A 15 -8.91 -6.68 -7.22
CA GLN A 15 -10.15 -7.28 -7.73
C GLN A 15 -11.23 -7.34 -6.64
N THR A 16 -10.82 -7.70 -5.43
CA THR A 16 -11.67 -7.69 -4.24
C THR A 16 -10.94 -7.09 -3.05
N VAL A 17 -11.70 -6.49 -2.14
CA VAL A 17 -11.27 -6.25 -0.75
C VAL A 17 -11.87 -7.37 0.10
N ALA A 18 -11.11 -7.92 1.03
CA ALA A 18 -11.58 -9.01 1.88
C ALA A 18 -12.77 -8.55 2.75
N GLU A 19 -13.85 -9.31 2.79
CA GLU A 19 -15.09 -8.95 3.50
C GLU A 19 -14.89 -8.71 5.00
N ALA A 20 -13.90 -9.38 5.59
CA ALA A 20 -13.55 -9.24 7.01
C ALA A 20 -12.82 -7.93 7.34
N ILE A 21 -12.47 -7.11 6.33
CA ILE A 21 -11.71 -5.86 6.52
C ILE A 21 -12.63 -4.65 6.38
N ASN A 22 -12.67 -3.84 7.43
CA ASN A 22 -13.40 -2.59 7.51
C ASN A 22 -12.44 -1.40 7.72
N VAL A 23 -12.88 -0.20 7.36
CA VAL A 23 -12.14 1.03 7.67
C VAL A 23 -12.08 1.19 9.19
N GLY A 24 -10.87 1.34 9.72
CA GLY A 24 -10.61 1.46 11.16
C GLY A 24 -9.99 0.20 11.78
N ASP A 25 -10.04 -0.93 11.06
CA ASP A 25 -9.45 -2.18 11.56
C ASP A 25 -7.93 -2.07 11.66
N LYS A 26 -7.38 -2.64 12.75
CA LYS A 26 -5.95 -2.90 12.90
C LYS A 26 -5.63 -4.20 12.18
N VAL A 27 -4.61 -4.17 11.33
CA VAL A 27 -4.09 -5.34 10.62
C VAL A 27 -2.61 -5.53 10.96
N THR A 28 -2.15 -6.76 10.87
CA THR A 28 -0.72 -7.12 11.03
C THR A 28 -0.19 -7.72 9.74
N ALA A 29 1.14 -7.75 9.59
CA ALA A 29 1.78 -8.40 8.44
C ALA A 29 1.29 -9.85 8.29
N GLY A 30 0.93 -10.24 7.07
CA GLY A 30 0.34 -11.54 6.75
C GLY A 30 -1.20 -11.56 6.71
N HIS A 31 -1.89 -10.53 7.21
CA HIS A 31 -3.34 -10.42 7.01
C HIS A 31 -3.70 -10.22 5.54
N VAL A 32 -4.64 -11.02 5.04
CA VAL A 32 -5.18 -10.89 3.68
C VAL A 32 -6.11 -9.70 3.61
N LEU A 33 -5.78 -8.74 2.75
CA LEU A 33 -6.58 -7.52 2.54
C LEU A 33 -7.50 -7.59 1.32
N GLY A 34 -7.25 -8.53 0.41
CA GLY A 34 -7.94 -8.61 -0.87
C GLY A 34 -7.19 -9.46 -1.87
N THR A 35 -7.58 -9.35 -3.14
CA THR A 35 -6.97 -10.09 -4.26
C THR A 35 -6.44 -9.15 -5.33
N VAL A 36 -5.38 -9.58 -6.02
CA VAL A 36 -4.77 -8.84 -7.13
C VAL A 36 -5.75 -8.78 -8.31
N GLY A 37 -5.79 -7.62 -8.99
CA GLY A 37 -6.65 -7.42 -10.15
C GLY A 37 -6.11 -6.34 -11.08
N ASN A 38 -7.01 -5.75 -11.85
CA ASN A 38 -6.72 -4.62 -12.73
C ASN A 38 -7.82 -3.54 -12.64
N SER A 39 -8.44 -3.34 -11.47
CA SER A 39 -9.52 -2.38 -11.31
C SER A 39 -9.06 -0.92 -11.43
N GLY A 40 -10.01 0.00 -11.68
CA GLY A 40 -9.72 1.42 -11.85
C GLY A 40 -9.03 1.75 -13.17
N ASN A 41 -8.01 2.60 -13.12
CA ASN A 41 -7.24 3.03 -14.30
C ASN A 41 -6.23 1.99 -14.80
N ALA A 42 -6.14 0.80 -14.18
CA ALA A 42 -5.38 -0.34 -14.69
C ALA A 42 -6.21 -1.27 -15.60
N ARG A 43 -7.50 -0.97 -15.80
CA ARG A 43 -8.41 -1.86 -16.55
C ARG A 43 -7.91 -2.12 -17.96
N GLY A 44 -7.79 -3.39 -18.32
CA GLY A 44 -7.29 -3.83 -19.62
C GLY A 44 -5.78 -4.08 -19.67
N LEU A 45 -5.06 -3.82 -18.58
CA LEU A 45 -3.67 -4.25 -18.38
C LEU A 45 -3.63 -5.58 -17.62
N ASP A 46 -2.44 -6.20 -17.57
CA ASP A 46 -2.18 -7.37 -16.74
C ASP A 46 -2.46 -7.07 -15.26
N CYS A 47 -2.93 -8.08 -14.54
CA CYS A 47 -3.25 -7.96 -13.13
C CYS A 47 -1.99 -7.67 -12.30
N HIS A 48 -2.04 -6.62 -11.48
CA HIS A 48 -0.94 -6.21 -10.62
C HIS A 48 -1.46 -5.42 -9.42
N VAL A 49 -0.57 -5.15 -8.45
CA VAL A 49 -0.84 -4.19 -7.38
C VAL A 49 0.07 -3.00 -7.60
N HIS A 50 -0.50 -1.81 -7.71
CA HIS A 50 0.27 -0.59 -7.51
C HIS A 50 0.47 -0.40 -6.01
N PHE A 51 1.73 -0.33 -5.57
CA PHE A 51 2.09 -0.16 -4.18
C PHE A 51 2.82 1.17 -3.96
N GLY A 52 2.32 1.98 -3.04
CA GLY A 52 2.87 3.31 -2.74
C GLY A 52 3.15 3.49 -1.25
N ILE A 53 4.27 4.17 -0.94
CA ILE A 53 4.68 4.55 0.41
C ILE A 53 4.83 6.07 0.47
N SER A 54 4.26 6.72 1.49
CA SER A 54 4.32 8.19 1.66
C SER A 54 3.81 8.61 3.03
N GLN A 55 3.87 9.90 3.35
CA GLN A 55 3.16 10.45 4.50
C GLN A 55 1.62 10.25 4.44
N PRO A 56 0.90 10.38 5.57
CA PRO A 56 -0.56 10.41 5.59
C PRO A 56 -1.09 11.57 4.73
N THR A 57 -2.26 11.38 4.15
CA THR A 57 -2.84 12.30 3.15
C THR A 57 -4.35 12.37 3.30
N GLU A 58 -4.93 13.52 2.98
CA GLU A 58 -6.38 13.70 2.86
C GLU A 58 -6.92 13.15 1.53
N PRO A 59 -8.24 12.87 1.42
CA PRO A 59 -8.87 12.58 0.14
C PRO A 59 -8.59 13.70 -0.88
N GLY A 60 -8.22 13.33 -2.11
CA GLY A 60 -7.94 14.30 -3.19
C GLY A 60 -6.46 14.59 -3.45
N ASP A 61 -5.57 14.32 -2.50
CA ASP A 61 -4.12 14.49 -2.67
C ASP A 61 -3.50 13.33 -3.48
N TRP A 62 -3.85 13.22 -4.75
CA TRP A 62 -3.47 12.07 -5.58
C TRP A 62 -1.97 11.98 -5.89
N ILE A 63 -1.25 13.10 -5.82
CA ILE A 63 0.19 13.15 -6.11
C ILE A 63 0.96 12.43 -5.00
N ILE A 64 0.68 12.74 -3.74
CA ILE A 64 1.35 12.06 -2.62
C ILE A 64 0.71 10.68 -2.39
N ARG A 65 -0.61 10.52 -2.65
CA ARG A 65 -1.32 9.25 -2.44
C ARG A 65 -0.82 8.07 -3.27
N ARG A 66 -0.24 8.31 -4.44
CA ARG A 66 0.32 7.23 -5.26
C ARG A 66 1.72 6.80 -4.83
N GLY A 67 2.39 7.54 -3.94
CA GLY A 67 3.71 7.22 -3.40
C GLY A 67 4.68 8.40 -3.51
N GLN A 68 5.39 8.67 -2.41
CA GLN A 68 6.44 9.69 -2.27
C GLN A 68 7.82 9.03 -2.20
N LEU A 69 7.91 7.83 -1.63
CA LEU A 69 9.13 7.04 -1.55
C LEU A 69 9.13 5.97 -2.63
N ASN A 70 10.32 5.66 -3.15
CA ASN A 70 10.53 4.44 -3.94
C ASN A 70 10.33 3.22 -3.03
N PRO A 71 9.30 2.37 -3.27
CA PRO A 71 9.02 1.24 -2.40
C PRO A 71 10.01 0.09 -2.57
N TYR A 72 10.75 0.03 -3.68
CA TYR A 72 11.53 -1.16 -4.05
C TYR A 72 12.57 -1.60 -3.00
N PRO A 73 13.40 -0.71 -2.42
CA PRO A 73 14.37 -1.13 -1.40
C PRO A 73 13.71 -1.72 -0.15
N TYR A 74 12.55 -1.20 0.24
CA TYR A 74 11.78 -1.68 1.39
C TYR A 74 11.14 -3.04 1.10
N LEU A 75 10.53 -3.20 -0.09
CA LEU A 75 9.97 -4.47 -0.53
C LEU A 75 11.04 -5.58 -0.56
N GLN A 76 12.24 -5.28 -1.06
CA GLN A 76 13.36 -6.23 -1.05
C GLN A 76 13.80 -6.60 0.37
N ALA A 77 13.83 -5.63 1.30
CA ALA A 77 14.15 -5.91 2.70
C ALA A 77 13.08 -6.81 3.35
N TRP A 78 11.79 -6.48 3.17
CA TRP A 78 10.68 -7.26 3.73
C TRP A 78 10.58 -8.66 3.14
N GLU A 79 10.90 -8.84 1.85
CA GLU A 79 11.01 -10.17 1.22
C GLU A 79 12.08 -11.05 1.90
N ARG A 80 13.19 -10.45 2.35
CA ARG A 80 14.23 -11.14 3.13
C ARG A 80 13.89 -11.30 4.61
N GLY A 81 12.74 -10.80 5.06
CA GLY A 81 12.35 -10.80 6.48
C GLY A 81 13.04 -9.70 7.32
N GLU A 82 13.70 -8.74 6.68
CA GLU A 82 14.30 -7.60 7.36
C GLU A 82 13.25 -6.51 7.58
N ASN A 83 12.99 -6.16 8.84
CA ASN A 83 12.03 -5.10 9.17
C ASN A 83 12.66 -3.71 9.00
N LEU A 84 12.75 -3.23 7.76
CA LEU A 84 13.22 -1.89 7.43
C LEU A 84 12.06 -0.89 7.46
N THR A 85 12.13 0.10 8.35
CA THR A 85 11.14 1.19 8.45
C THR A 85 11.36 2.22 7.35
N PRO A 86 10.32 2.60 6.58
CA PRO A 86 10.41 3.72 5.65
C PRO A 86 10.68 5.05 6.34
N VAL A 87 11.64 5.81 5.80
CA VAL A 87 11.98 7.15 6.28
C VAL A 87 11.62 8.16 5.20
N LEU A 88 10.76 9.11 5.54
CA LEU A 88 10.46 10.24 4.69
C LEU A 88 11.70 11.14 4.63
N GLN A 89 12.15 11.46 3.42
CA GLN A 89 13.21 12.45 3.23
C GLN A 89 12.58 13.84 3.38
N ASN A 90 13.21 14.68 4.21
CA ASN A 90 12.83 16.08 4.42
C ASN A 90 13.07 16.93 3.18
#